data_AF-Q2QBZ8-F1
#
_entry.id   AF-Q2QBZ8-F1
#
_cell.length_a   1.000
_cell.length_b   1.000
_cell.length_c   1.000
_cell.angle_alpha   90.00
_cell.angle_beta   90.00
_cell.angle_gamma   90.00
#
_symmetry.space_group_name_H-M   'P 1'
#
loop_
_entity.id
_entity.type
_entity.pdbx_description
1 polymer ?
#
loop_
_entity_poly.entity_id
_entity_poly.type
_entity_poly.pdbx_seq_one_letter_code
_entity_poly.pdbx_strand_id
1 'polypeptide(L)'
;GIRDDSRIRLASQGEVGECGGAAGDLYVDIHIKPDKQFTRDGDDLHCWVRVPMIWAVLGHDVDIDTFDGTRTLQVPAGCQPEDTVTLKGLGAGRLRDDGARGDLVVHVAVEI
;
A
#
# COMPACT_ATOMS: atom_id res chain seq x y z
N GLY A 1 2.17 -6.22 5.79
CA GLY A 1 3.00 -6.82 6.85
C GLY A 1 4.44 -6.35 6.76
N ILE A 2 5.19 -6.89 5.81
CA ILE A 2 6.64 -6.66 5.68
C ILE A 2 6.91 -5.30 5.03
N ARG A 3 7.93 -4.57 5.51
CA ARG A 3 8.40 -3.29 4.95
C ARG A 3 9.48 -3.55 3.91
N ASP A 4 9.68 -2.60 3.00
CA ASP A 4 10.82 -2.65 2.10
C ASP A 4 12.12 -2.71 2.92
N ASP A 5 13.13 -3.45 2.43
CA ASP A 5 14.39 -3.76 3.13
C ASP A 5 14.27 -4.59 4.42
N SER A 6 13.14 -5.28 4.62
CA SER A 6 13.05 -6.25 5.73
C SER A 6 13.95 -7.44 5.46
N ARG A 7 14.82 -7.74 6.42
CA ARG A 7 15.72 -8.89 6.39
C ARG A 7 15.16 -10.04 7.22
N ILE A 8 14.91 -11.18 6.58
CA ILE A 8 14.54 -12.42 7.26
C ILE A 8 15.77 -13.30 7.40
N ARG A 9 16.06 -13.74 8.63
CA ARG A 9 17.11 -14.74 8.91
C ARG A 9 16.48 -16.12 9.00
N LEU A 10 16.90 -17.03 8.14
CA LEU A 10 16.60 -18.45 8.22
C LEU A 10 17.82 -19.17 8.78
N ALA A 11 17.71 -19.58 10.05
CA ALA A 11 18.81 -20.24 10.75
C ALA A 11 19.09 -21.63 10.16
N SER A 12 20.36 -21.96 9.95
CA SER A 12 20.81 -23.27 9.46
C SER A 12 20.23 -23.68 8.09
N GLN A 13 19.77 -22.73 7.29
CA GLN A 13 19.28 -22.92 5.91
C GLN A 13 20.26 -22.34 4.87
N GLY A 14 21.43 -21.89 5.30
CA GLY A 14 22.52 -21.49 4.42
C GLY A 14 23.30 -22.71 3.90
N GLU A 15 24.40 -22.43 3.21
CA GLU A 15 25.26 -23.47 2.65
C GLU A 15 25.85 -24.37 3.75
N VAL A 16 26.02 -25.67 3.43
CA VAL A 16 26.61 -26.65 4.35
C VAL A 16 28.08 -26.32 4.53
N GLY A 17 28.54 -26.18 5.79
CA GLY A 17 29.94 -25.91 6.08
C GLY A 17 30.86 -27.05 5.61
N GLU A 18 32.03 -26.70 5.07
CA GLU A 18 33.05 -27.67 4.67
C GLU A 18 33.36 -28.63 5.85
N CYS A 19 33.58 -29.92 5.54
CA CYS A 19 33.87 -30.98 6.51
C CYS A 19 32.76 -31.28 7.56
N GLY A 20 31.49 -31.03 7.26
CA GLY A 20 30.37 -31.40 8.15
C GLY A 20 30.09 -30.40 9.25
N GLY A 21 30.52 -29.14 9.06
CA GLY A 21 30.17 -28.02 9.94
C GLY A 21 28.68 -27.67 9.87
N ALA A 22 28.19 -26.96 10.89
CA ALA A 22 26.80 -26.48 10.92
C ALA A 22 26.50 -25.62 9.68
N ALA A 23 25.31 -25.80 9.11
CA ALA A 23 24.85 -24.99 7.98
C ALA A 23 24.82 -23.50 8.37
N GLY A 24 25.25 -22.64 7.44
CA GLY A 24 25.22 -21.19 7.64
C GLY A 24 23.80 -20.63 7.79
N ASP A 25 23.71 -19.32 8.00
CA ASP A 25 22.42 -18.62 8.00
C ASP A 25 22.12 -18.10 6.58
N LEU A 26 20.87 -18.26 6.14
CA LEU A 26 20.37 -17.64 4.92
C LEU A 26 19.69 -16.32 5.28
N TYR A 27 20.16 -15.23 4.68
CA TYR A 27 19.54 -13.92 4.78
C TYR A 27 18.73 -13.65 3.51
N VAL A 28 17.44 -13.36 3.68
CA VAL A 28 16.55 -12.95 2.60
C VAL A 28 16.26 -11.47 2.77
N ASP A 29 16.74 -10.67 1.83
CA ASP A 29 16.41 -9.24 1.74
C ASP A 29 15.18 -9.10 0.82
N ILE A 30 14.15 -8.42 1.34
CA ILE A 30 12.86 -8.28 0.66
C ILE A 30 12.78 -6.91 0.00
N HIS A 31 12.61 -6.91 -1.32
CA HIS A 31 12.36 -5.70 -2.11
C HIS A 31 10.92 -5.70 -2.62
N ILE A 32 10.17 -4.65 -2.28
CA ILE A 32 8.79 -4.44 -2.75
C ILE A 32 8.84 -3.80 -4.14
N LYS A 33 8.22 -4.44 -5.13
CA LYS A 33 8.09 -3.85 -6.47
C LYS A 33 7.13 -2.66 -6.43
N PRO A 34 7.47 -1.52 -7.06
CA PRO A 34 6.56 -0.38 -7.15
C PRO A 34 5.32 -0.77 -7.95
N ASP A 35 4.15 -0.49 -7.39
CA ASP A 35 2.88 -0.64 -8.09
C ASP A 35 2.56 0.64 -8.87
N LYS A 36 1.78 0.53 -9.95
CA LYS A 36 1.44 1.67 -10.82
C LYS A 36 0.32 2.53 -10.25
N GLN A 37 -0.52 1.97 -9.38
CA GLN A 37 -1.72 2.62 -8.84
C GLN A 37 -1.57 2.96 -7.36
N PHE A 38 -0.80 2.16 -6.61
CA PHE A 38 -0.65 2.33 -5.17
C PHE A 38 0.80 2.61 -4.76
N THR A 39 1.00 3.64 -3.95
CA THR A 39 2.26 3.92 -3.27
C THR A 39 2.07 3.70 -1.78
N ARG A 40 2.94 2.91 -1.15
CA ARG A 40 2.86 2.67 0.28
C ARG A 40 3.75 3.65 1.03
N ASP A 41 3.17 4.37 1.98
CA ASP A 41 3.91 5.20 2.94
C ASP A 41 3.72 4.62 4.36
N GLY A 42 4.75 3.94 4.87
CA GLY A 42 4.68 3.24 6.15
C GLY A 42 3.61 2.15 6.18
N ASP A 43 2.50 2.46 6.85
CA ASP A 43 1.35 1.55 6.99
C ASP A 43 0.15 2.00 6.14
N ASP A 44 0.18 3.23 5.63
CA ASP A 44 -0.88 3.80 4.79
C ASP A 44 -0.59 3.56 3.31
N LEU A 45 -1.65 3.45 2.52
CA LEU A 45 -1.59 3.35 1.07
C LEU A 45 -2.07 4.65 0.46
N HIS A 46 -1.37 5.13 -0.55
CA HIS A 46 -1.73 6.29 -1.34
C HIS A 46 -2.06 5.87 -2.76
N CYS A 47 -3.16 6.37 -3.31
CA CYS A 47 -3.46 6.24 -4.73
C CYS A 47 -3.91 7.58 -5.31
N TRP A 48 -3.78 7.73 -6.62
CA TRP A 48 -4.20 8.94 -7.33
C TRP A 48 -5.34 8.59 -8.27
N VAL A 49 -6.47 9.26 -8.10
CA VAL A 49 -7.62 9.14 -8.99
C VAL A 49 -7.74 10.42 -9.79
N ARG A 50 -7.76 10.28 -11.11
CA ARG A 50 -7.99 11.39 -12.02
C ARG A 50 -9.48 11.54 -12.27
N VAL A 51 -10.03 12.70 -11.94
CA VAL A 51 -11.44 13.02 -12.15
C VAL A 51 -11.59 14.23 -13.07
N PRO A 52 -12.60 14.25 -13.95
CA PRO A 52 -12.88 15.42 -14.76
C PRO A 52 -13.39 16.57 -13.88
N MET A 53 -13.07 17.81 -14.26
CA MET A 53 -13.51 19.02 -13.55
C MET A 53 -15.01 19.04 -13.20
N ILE A 54 -15.86 18.52 -14.09
CA ILE A 54 -17.31 18.50 -13.87
C ILE A 54 -17.73 17.65 -12.65
N TRP A 55 -17.01 16.55 -12.37
CA TRP A 55 -17.25 15.70 -11.21
C TRP A 55 -16.70 16.32 -9.94
N ALA A 56 -15.54 16.97 -10.01
CA ALA A 56 -14.98 17.70 -8.88
C ALA A 56 -15.90 18.85 -8.43
N VAL A 57 -16.57 19.52 -9.37
CA VAL A 57 -17.51 20.62 -9.05
C VAL A 57 -18.86 20.12 -8.52
N LEU A 58 -19.45 19.10 -9.14
CA LEU A 58 -20.79 18.62 -8.78
C LEU A 58 -20.80 17.61 -7.62
N GLY A 59 -19.66 16.97 -7.34
CA GLY A 59 -19.58 15.79 -6.49
C GLY A 59 -20.03 14.54 -7.25
N HIS A 60 -19.30 13.43 -7.06
CA HIS A 60 -19.60 12.17 -7.73
C HIS A 60 -19.13 10.98 -6.91
N ASP A 61 -19.81 9.85 -7.06
CA ASP A 61 -19.43 8.58 -6.45
C ASP A 61 -18.61 7.80 -7.48
N VAL A 62 -17.34 7.53 -7.17
CA VAL A 62 -16.42 6.82 -8.06
C VAL A 62 -16.08 5.47 -7.43
N ASP A 63 -16.23 4.39 -8.19
CA ASP A 63 -15.78 3.08 -7.76
C ASP A 63 -14.28 2.92 -8.01
N ILE A 64 -13.55 2.51 -6.97
CA ILE A 64 -12.11 2.28 -6.99
C ILE A 64 -11.84 0.82 -6.64
N ASP A 65 -11.03 0.16 -7.46
CA ASP A 65 -10.55 -1.17 -7.16
C ASP A 65 -9.44 -1.11 -6.11
N THR A 66 -9.71 -1.68 -4.94
CA THR A 66 -8.73 -1.80 -3.85
C THR A 66 -8.26 -3.25 -3.72
N PHE A 67 -7.23 -3.50 -2.91
CA PHE A 67 -6.73 -4.86 -2.64
C PHE A 67 -7.77 -5.78 -1.98
N ASP A 68 -8.78 -5.23 -1.32
CA ASP A 68 -9.88 -5.98 -0.69
C ASP A 68 -11.16 -6.04 -1.56
N GLY A 69 -11.09 -5.54 -2.81
CA GLY A 69 -12.21 -5.46 -3.75
C GLY A 69 -12.61 -4.02 -4.08
N THR A 70 -13.66 -3.87 -4.90
CA THR A 70 -14.16 -2.56 -5.33
C THR A 70 -14.84 -1.82 -4.18
N ARG A 71 -14.50 -0.54 -4.03
CA ARG A 71 -15.03 0.35 -3.00
C ARG A 71 -15.49 1.65 -3.64
N THR A 72 -16.66 2.12 -3.22
CA THR A 72 -17.19 3.42 -3.67
C THR A 72 -16.55 4.55 -2.87
N LEU A 73 -15.91 5.47 -3.56
CA LEU A 73 -15.35 6.71 -3.05
C LEU A 73 -16.31 7.86 -3.33
N GLN A 74 -16.72 8.57 -2.28
CA GLN A 74 -17.46 9.82 -2.40
C GLN A 74 -16.50 10.98 -2.64
N VAL A 75 -16.54 11.57 -3.84
CA VAL A 75 -15.85 12.82 -4.14
C VAL A 75 -16.79 13.97 -3.77
N PRO A 76 -16.42 14.83 -2.79
CA PRO A 76 -17.27 15.93 -2.38
C PRO A 76 -17.41 16.99 -3.49
N ALA A 77 -18.55 17.67 -3.53
CA ALA A 77 -18.75 18.80 -4.45
C ALA A 77 -17.80 19.96 -4.07
N GLY A 78 -17.15 20.55 -5.08
CA GLY A 78 -16.16 21.61 -4.89
C GLY A 78 -14.76 21.11 -4.54
N CYS A 79 -14.47 19.83 -4.78
CA CYS A 79 -13.16 19.22 -4.54
C CYS A 79 -12.06 19.96 -5.34
N GLN A 80 -10.97 20.28 -4.66
CA GLN A 80 -9.81 20.95 -5.23
C GLN A 80 -8.78 19.93 -5.74
N PRO A 81 -7.89 20.33 -6.67
CA PRO A 81 -6.70 19.54 -6.96
C PRO A 81 -5.89 19.30 -5.68
N GLU A 82 -5.41 18.07 -5.50
CA GLU A 82 -4.67 17.61 -4.30
C GLU A 82 -5.50 17.38 -3.03
N ASP A 83 -6.83 17.52 -3.11
CA ASP A 83 -7.68 17.07 -2.01
C ASP A 83 -7.52 15.57 -1.79
N THR A 84 -7.58 15.18 -0.52
CA THR A 84 -7.41 13.78 -0.10
C THR A 84 -8.67 13.27 0.58
N VAL A 85 -9.06 12.06 0.18
CA VAL A 85 -10.17 11.33 0.79
C VAL A 85 -9.62 10.04 1.41
N THR A 86 -9.81 9.87 2.71
CA THR A 86 -9.27 8.73 3.46
C THR A 86 -10.32 7.65 3.65
N LEU A 87 -10.04 6.43 3.18
CA LEU A 87 -10.81 5.23 3.46
C LEU A 87 -10.13 4.44 4.57
N LYS A 88 -10.79 4.35 5.73
CA LYS A 88 -10.22 3.76 6.94
C LYS A 88 -10.08 2.23 6.84
N GLY A 89 -8.96 1.70 7.29
CA GLY A 89 -8.71 0.25 7.41
C GLY A 89 -8.46 -0.50 6.10
N LEU A 90 -8.26 0.22 4.98
CA LEU A 90 -7.92 -0.33 3.66
C LEU A 90 -6.43 -0.16 3.30
N GLY A 91 -5.60 0.27 4.25
CA GLY A 91 -4.15 0.37 4.08
C GLY A 91 -3.42 -0.96 4.29
N ALA A 92 -2.10 -0.91 4.42
CA ALA A 92 -1.28 -2.09 4.62
C ALA A 92 -1.46 -2.67 6.04
N GLY A 93 -1.46 -4.01 6.16
CA GLY A 93 -1.49 -4.68 7.46
C GLY A 93 -0.19 -4.47 8.26
N ARG A 94 -0.32 -4.17 9.55
CA ARG A 94 0.81 -4.03 10.49
C ARG A 94 1.34 -5.41 10.89
N LEU A 95 2.67 -5.54 11.03
CA LEU A 95 3.32 -6.81 11.37
C LEU A 95 3.19 -7.18 12.86
N ARG A 96 2.97 -6.19 13.73
CA ARG A 96 2.99 -6.33 15.20
C ARG A 96 1.61 -6.46 15.84
N ASP A 97 0.56 -6.06 15.15
CA ASP A 97 -0.82 -6.10 15.63
C ASP A 97 -1.65 -6.97 14.70
N ASP A 98 -2.07 -8.14 15.16
CA ASP A 98 -2.92 -9.08 14.43
C ASP A 98 -4.30 -8.43 14.17
N GLY A 99 -4.41 -7.74 13.04
CA GLY A 99 -5.67 -7.17 12.53
C GLY A 99 -5.68 -5.66 12.34
N ALA A 100 -4.70 -4.91 12.83
CA ALA A 100 -4.62 -3.47 12.60
C ALA A 100 -4.05 -3.18 11.19
N ARG A 101 -4.85 -2.52 10.35
CA ARG A 101 -4.44 -2.01 9.04
C ARG A 101 -4.29 -0.50 9.10
N GLY A 102 -3.43 0.06 8.25
CA GLY A 102 -3.43 1.50 7.98
C GLY A 102 -4.65 1.92 7.16
N ASP A 103 -4.61 3.13 6.66
CA ASP A 103 -5.67 3.72 5.85
C ASP A 103 -5.28 3.81 4.38
N LEU A 104 -6.28 3.91 3.50
CA LEU A 104 -6.10 4.21 2.08
C LEU A 104 -6.42 5.67 1.85
N VAL A 105 -5.41 6.46 1.52
CA VAL A 105 -5.50 7.89 1.19
C VAL A 105 -5.60 8.04 -0.32
N VAL A 106 -6.77 8.45 -0.79
CA VAL A 106 -7.01 8.71 -2.21
C VAL A 106 -6.78 10.18 -2.49
N HIS A 107 -5.80 10.48 -3.33
CA HIS A 107 -5.52 11.82 -3.83
C HIS A 107 -6.35 12.09 -5.09
N VAL A 108 -7.13 13.16 -5.06
CA VAL A 108 -7.96 13.59 -6.19
C VAL A 108 -7.15 14.53 -7.06
N ALA A 109 -6.83 14.08 -8.28
CA ALA A 109 -6.20 14.89 -9.30
C ALA A 109 -7.26 15.33 -10.31
N VAL A 110 -7.56 16.63 -10.33
CA VAL A 110 -8.55 17.19 -11.26
C VAL A 110 -7.89 17.44 -12.61
N GLU A 111 -8.39 16.80 -13.66
CA GLU A 111 -8.01 17.13 -15.05
C GLU A 111 -8.83 18.33 -15.54
N ILE A 112 -8.12 19.35 -16.06
CA ILE A 112 -8.67 20.59 -16.63
C ILE A 112 -8.80 20.45 -18.14
#